data_AF-A0A0Q7ZEY4-F1
#
_entry.id   AF-A0A0Q7ZEY4-F1
#
_cell.length_a   1.000
_cell.length_b   1.000
_cell.length_c   1.000
_cell.angle_alpha   90.00
_cell.angle_beta   90.00
_cell.angle_gamma   90.00
#
_symmetry.space_group_name_H-M   'P 1'
#
loop_
_entity.id
_entity.type
_entity.pdbx_description
1 polymer ?
#
loop_
_entity_poly.entity_id
_entity_poly.type
_entity_poly.pdbx_seq_one_letter_code
_entity_poly.pdbx_strand_id
1 'polypeptide(L)'
;MLFLDETTGHVTLFEFTDLPVAEPIRRWLAERVAGQFTTRSTVKRLPTARSLVDTARHFAVVLSEHPVTATRPEDVVAEHLLDFRRRYEQLKPRTMSGYVENLRRLLRGDERLSSDARAGLAAIRVRGMSRRDISKRGYTDTEWQEILTAVRHDVRAARDRIRAARRLLGRYRAGELPTGSEDVTLGRLLDGFERTGQLPRKLDTNATPDVRRCGGLVNVAGMLCLSPNELAAFALLLISLTGQNYGTIAAWPAAHFRPDGGLTDEGLALVEACKPRRGPDREHMVIALEDLIAGGDREHRWSRSPLRVYRMLLDLGDTARRLSNSQGLFVGRIAKKTAHTPNPWITTLTSQHVQRWAAGHGFPTATAAGPGGSRWSR
;
A
#
# COMPACT_ATOMS: atom_id res chain seq x y z
N MET A 1 19.76 17.98 -2.55
CA MET A 1 20.08 16.67 -1.95
C MET A 1 19.23 15.59 -2.61
N LEU A 2 19.85 14.53 -3.14
CA LEU A 2 19.13 13.43 -3.80
C LEU A 2 18.75 12.34 -2.78
N PHE A 3 17.57 11.77 -2.92
CA PHE A 3 17.08 10.63 -2.16
C PHE A 3 16.60 9.53 -3.11
N LEU A 4 17.03 8.29 -2.88
CA LEU A 4 16.56 7.12 -3.61
C LEU A 4 15.55 6.36 -2.74
N ASP A 5 14.32 6.21 -3.23
CA ASP A 5 13.35 5.30 -2.60
C ASP A 5 13.71 3.86 -2.94
N GLU A 6 14.16 3.08 -1.96
CA GLU A 6 14.62 1.70 -2.18
C GLU A 6 13.47 0.75 -2.53
N THR A 7 12.20 1.12 -2.28
CA THR A 7 11.06 0.29 -2.65
C THR A 7 10.66 0.50 -4.11
N THR A 8 10.76 1.73 -4.63
CA THR A 8 10.30 2.07 -5.98
C THR A 8 11.44 2.33 -6.97
N GLY A 9 12.68 2.46 -6.51
CA GLY A 9 13.83 2.90 -7.30
C GLY A 9 13.76 4.38 -7.71
N HIS A 10 12.75 5.13 -7.26
CA HIS A 10 12.54 6.52 -7.69
C HIS A 10 13.51 7.46 -6.97
N VAL A 11 14.16 8.34 -7.74
CA VAL A 11 15.05 9.38 -7.21
C VAL A 11 14.28 10.68 -7.03
N THR A 12 14.42 11.34 -5.88
CA THR A 12 13.80 12.63 -5.59
C THR A 12 14.84 13.63 -5.12
N LEU A 13 14.85 14.82 -5.74
CA LEU A 13 15.66 15.95 -5.31
C LEU A 13 14.91 16.76 -4.25
N PHE A 14 15.55 17.00 -3.11
CA PHE A 14 15.11 17.92 -2.07
C PHE A 14 16.02 19.14 -2.03
N GLU A 15 15.41 20.31 -2.16
CA GLU A 15 16.07 21.62 -2.15
C GLU A 15 15.81 22.36 -0.83
N PHE A 16 16.85 23.08 -0.38
CA PHE A 16 16.91 23.82 0.89
C PHE A 16 17.32 25.30 0.68
N THR A 17 17.47 25.74 -0.57
CA THR A 17 17.91 27.10 -0.92
C THR A 17 16.95 28.18 -0.42
N ASP A 18 15.65 27.87 -0.42
CA ASP A 18 14.59 28.85 -0.15
C ASP A 18 14.16 28.87 1.32
N LEU A 19 14.95 28.27 2.21
CA LEU A 19 14.66 28.32 3.65
C LEU A 19 14.85 29.75 4.20
N PRO A 20 13.92 30.26 5.02
CA PRO A 20 13.93 31.66 5.50
C PRO A 20 14.93 31.91 6.64
N VAL A 21 16.12 31.31 6.59
CA VAL A 21 17.15 31.41 7.65
C VAL A 21 18.51 31.71 7.04
N ALA A 22 19.46 32.13 7.88
CA ALA A 22 20.83 32.39 7.46
C ALA A 22 21.47 31.16 6.78
N GLU A 23 22.37 31.41 5.82
CA GLU A 23 23.06 30.37 5.04
C GLU A 23 23.72 29.27 5.92
N PRO A 24 24.38 29.59 7.06
CA PRO A 24 24.94 28.54 7.92
C PRO A 24 23.87 27.59 8.49
N ILE A 25 22.70 28.10 8.88
CA ILE A 25 21.57 27.28 9.34
C ILE A 25 21.00 26.45 8.19
N ARG A 26 20.86 27.02 6.98
CA ARG A 26 20.37 26.27 5.80
C ARG A 26 21.24 25.07 5.51
N ARG A 27 22.56 25.28 5.43
CA ARG A 27 23.54 24.23 5.20
C ARG A 27 23.51 23.18 6.29
N TRP A 28 23.47 23.62 7.54
CA TRP A 28 23.36 22.75 8.70
C TRP A 28 22.12 21.84 8.64
N LEU A 29 20.94 22.39 8.37
CA LEU A 29 19.71 21.58 8.25
C LEU A 29 19.79 20.59 7.09
N ALA A 30 20.35 21.01 5.95
CA ALA A 30 20.58 20.12 4.81
C ALA A 30 21.54 18.97 5.18
N GLU A 31 22.64 19.24 5.88
CA GLU A 31 23.56 18.22 6.40
C GLU A 31 22.87 17.25 7.36
N ARG A 32 22.03 17.76 8.28
CA ARG A 32 21.29 16.91 9.23
C ARG A 32 20.31 15.98 8.54
N VAL A 33 19.63 16.45 7.50
CA VAL A 33 18.75 15.59 6.70
C VAL A 33 19.58 14.60 5.89
N ALA A 34 20.68 15.03 5.25
CA ALA A 34 21.55 14.16 4.46
C ALA A 34 22.14 13.00 5.30
N GLY A 35 22.53 13.27 6.54
CA GLY A 35 22.98 12.25 7.49
C GLY A 35 21.93 11.17 7.80
N GLN A 36 20.64 11.46 7.59
CA GLN A 36 19.56 10.48 7.70
C GLN A 36 19.34 9.66 6.43
N PHE A 37 19.95 9.99 5.29
CA PHE A 37 19.69 9.34 4.00
C PHE A 37 20.82 8.39 3.58
N THR A 38 21.65 7.97 4.53
CA THR A 38 22.76 7.04 4.30
C THR A 38 22.27 5.60 4.08
N THR A 39 23.12 4.76 3.49
CA THR A 39 22.85 3.32 3.28
C THR A 39 22.57 2.58 4.59
N ARG A 40 23.14 3.05 5.71
CA ARG A 40 22.92 2.48 7.06
C ARG A 40 21.70 3.05 7.79
N SER A 41 21.05 4.07 7.24
CA SER A 41 19.86 4.66 7.84
C SER A 41 18.62 3.78 7.68
N THR A 42 17.68 3.91 8.61
CA THR A 42 16.35 3.30 8.52
C THR A 42 15.37 4.11 7.64
N VAL A 43 15.76 5.28 7.12
CA VAL A 43 14.94 6.08 6.19
C VAL A 43 15.13 5.56 4.76
N LYS A 44 14.26 4.62 4.35
CA LYS A 44 14.34 3.97 3.04
C LYS A 44 13.19 4.28 2.09
N ARG A 45 12.20 5.06 2.57
CA ARG A 45 10.97 5.35 1.83
C ARG A 45 10.75 6.85 1.70
N LEU A 46 10.28 7.28 0.53
CA LEU A 46 10.04 8.68 0.21
C LEU A 46 9.11 9.40 1.20
N PRO A 47 8.01 8.80 1.70
CA PRO A 47 7.16 9.48 2.69
C PRO A 47 7.90 9.80 4.01
N THR A 48 8.79 8.90 4.46
CA THR A 48 9.59 9.15 5.67
C THR A 48 10.66 10.20 5.42
N ALA A 49 11.33 10.14 4.28
CA ALA A 49 12.30 11.15 3.85
C ALA A 49 11.66 12.54 3.77
N ARG A 50 10.50 12.64 3.10
CA ARG A 50 9.71 13.87 2.99
C ARG A 50 9.31 14.42 4.34
N SER A 51 8.84 13.56 5.26
CA SER A 51 8.48 13.99 6.61
C SER A 51 9.64 14.62 7.39
N LEU A 52 10.89 14.14 7.20
CA LEU A 52 12.08 14.75 7.81
C LEU A 52 12.44 16.08 7.16
N VAL A 53 12.37 16.17 5.83
CA VAL A 53 12.59 17.42 5.08
C VAL A 53 11.57 18.48 5.48
N ASP A 54 10.30 18.10 5.59
CA ASP A 54 9.22 19.00 6.01
C ASP A 54 9.43 19.47 7.45
N THR A 55 9.85 18.58 8.36
CA THR A 55 10.24 18.98 9.73
C THR A 55 11.38 20.00 9.73
N ALA A 56 12.42 19.81 8.91
CA ALA A 56 13.53 20.76 8.82
C ALA A 56 13.07 22.13 8.28
N ARG A 57 12.19 22.14 7.27
CA ARG A 57 11.57 23.36 6.73
C ARG A 57 10.75 24.10 7.78
N HIS A 58 9.91 23.38 8.51
CA HIS A 58 9.11 23.93 9.60
C HIS A 58 9.98 24.51 10.71
N PHE A 59 11.09 23.86 11.05
CA PHE A 59 12.01 24.37 12.06
C PHE A 59 12.73 25.63 11.58
N ALA A 60 13.13 25.71 10.31
CA ALA A 60 13.69 26.93 9.74
C ALA A 60 12.71 28.12 9.85
N VAL A 61 11.42 27.89 9.57
CA VAL A 61 10.39 28.93 9.75
C VAL A 61 10.33 29.40 11.21
N VAL A 62 10.34 28.48 12.17
CA VAL A 62 10.35 28.83 13.60
C VAL A 62 11.57 29.67 13.97
N LEU A 63 12.77 29.29 13.51
CA LEU A 63 13.98 30.07 13.74
C LEU A 63 13.92 31.48 13.13
N SER A 64 13.24 31.63 11.98
CA SER A 64 13.12 32.90 11.27
C SER A 64 12.14 33.89 11.91
N GLU A 65 11.09 33.37 12.55
CA GLU A 65 10.04 34.17 13.20
C GLU A 65 10.37 34.47 14.66
N HIS A 66 11.41 33.85 15.22
CA HIS A 66 11.74 33.95 16.64
C HIS A 66 12.44 35.28 16.98
N PRO A 67 12.12 35.94 18.11
CA PRO A 67 12.76 37.20 18.51
C PRO A 67 14.27 37.11 18.74
N VAL A 68 14.73 35.97 19.26
CA VAL A 68 16.18 35.65 19.35
C VAL A 68 16.59 35.04 18.01
N THR A 69 17.42 35.75 17.25
CA THR A 69 17.86 35.32 15.93
C THR A 69 18.95 34.25 16.02
N ALA A 70 18.77 33.12 15.33
CA ALA A 70 19.81 32.12 15.14
C ALA A 70 20.49 32.30 13.77
N THR A 71 21.78 32.62 13.75
CA THR A 71 22.56 32.77 12.51
C THR A 71 23.46 31.57 12.25
N ARG A 72 23.80 30.81 13.29
CA ARG A 72 24.60 29.59 13.27
C ARG A 72 24.02 28.52 14.20
N PRO A 73 24.36 27.23 14.02
CA PRO A 73 23.79 26.14 14.82
C PRO A 73 23.99 26.33 16.34
N GLU A 74 25.09 26.97 16.73
CA GLU A 74 25.44 27.25 18.13
C GLU A 74 24.48 28.27 18.78
N ASP A 75 23.86 29.14 17.97
CA ASP A 75 22.88 30.14 18.42
C ASP A 75 21.52 29.52 18.72
N VAL A 76 21.31 28.23 18.40
CA VAL A 76 20.06 27.55 18.72
C VAL A 76 20.00 27.33 20.24
N VAL A 77 18.96 27.88 20.87
CA VAL A 77 18.69 27.76 22.31
C VAL A 77 17.47 26.88 22.58
N ALA A 78 17.24 26.51 23.85
CA ALA A 78 16.07 25.73 24.24
C ALA A 78 14.74 26.36 23.80
N GLU A 79 14.64 27.69 23.83
CA GLU A 79 13.39 28.41 23.51
C GLU A 79 12.95 28.20 22.05
N HIS A 80 13.87 28.14 21.08
CA HIS A 80 13.53 27.83 19.68
C HIS A 80 12.83 26.47 19.54
N LEU A 81 13.24 25.50 20.35
CA LEU A 81 12.72 24.13 20.32
C LEU A 81 11.36 24.05 21.01
N LEU A 82 11.18 24.83 22.08
CA LEU A 82 9.90 25.00 22.76
C LEU A 82 8.89 25.71 21.85
N ASP A 83 9.30 26.75 21.12
CA ASP A 83 8.45 27.43 20.15
C ASP A 83 8.09 26.55 18.97
N PHE A 84 9.01 25.70 18.52
CA PHE A 84 8.67 24.69 17.51
C PHE A 84 7.54 23.79 18.00
N ARG A 85 7.58 23.34 19.27
CA ARG A 85 6.49 22.55 19.85
C ARG A 85 5.19 23.39 19.97
N ARG A 86 5.26 24.61 20.48
CA ARG A 86 4.09 25.51 20.66
C ARG A 86 3.39 25.81 19.34
N ARG A 87 4.14 26.09 18.27
CA ARG A 87 3.61 26.35 16.91
C ARG A 87 2.71 25.23 16.38
N TYR A 88 2.89 24.00 16.85
CA TYR A 88 2.15 22.82 16.39
C TYR A 88 1.27 22.19 17.47
N GLU A 89 1.04 22.88 18.58
CA GLU A 89 0.24 22.37 19.70
C GLU A 89 -1.24 22.15 19.33
N GLN A 90 -1.78 22.99 18.45
CA GLN A 90 -3.14 22.90 17.93
C GLN A 90 -3.37 21.70 17.00
N LEU A 91 -2.30 21.05 16.54
CA LEU A 91 -2.43 19.85 15.71
C LEU A 91 -2.86 18.65 16.54
N LYS A 92 -3.41 17.63 15.87
CA LYS A 92 -3.70 16.34 16.52
C LYS A 92 -2.46 15.83 17.26
N PRO A 93 -2.57 15.31 18.50
CA PRO A 93 -1.42 14.91 19.30
C PRO A 93 -0.42 14.03 18.56
N ARG A 94 -0.90 13.05 17.77
CA ARG A 94 -0.06 12.17 16.95
C ARG A 94 0.81 12.92 15.92
N THR A 95 0.25 13.94 15.28
CA THR A 95 0.95 14.73 14.27
C THR A 95 2.03 15.59 14.92
N MET A 96 1.69 16.27 16.01
CA MET A 96 2.65 17.05 16.80
C MET A 96 3.78 16.16 17.32
N SER A 97 3.46 15.00 17.90
CA SER A 97 4.45 14.01 18.34
C SER A 97 5.40 13.58 17.21
N GLY A 98 4.87 13.40 16.00
CA GLY A 98 5.66 13.08 14.81
C GLY A 98 6.65 14.18 14.44
N TYR A 99 6.23 15.44 14.47
CA TYR A 99 7.13 16.57 14.20
C TYR A 99 8.25 16.67 15.24
N VAL A 100 7.93 16.55 16.53
CA VAL A 100 8.93 16.60 17.60
C VAL A 100 9.90 15.43 17.52
N GLU A 101 9.42 14.21 17.25
CA GLU A 101 10.30 13.04 17.15
C GLU A 101 11.20 13.11 15.90
N ASN A 102 10.70 13.62 14.78
CA ASN A 102 11.52 13.92 13.62
C ASN A 102 12.58 14.97 13.92
N LEU A 103 12.22 16.04 14.64
CA LEU A 103 13.17 17.09 15.02
C LEU A 103 14.27 16.52 15.93
N ARG A 104 13.88 15.70 16.91
CA ARG A 104 14.83 14.93 17.73
C ARG A 104 15.74 14.07 16.90
N ARG A 105 15.18 13.31 15.95
CA ARG A 105 15.96 12.46 15.07
C ARG A 105 16.96 13.25 14.24
N LEU A 106 16.55 14.40 13.70
CA LEU A 106 17.42 15.30 12.94
C LEU A 106 18.55 15.85 13.79
N LEU A 107 18.27 16.30 15.01
CA LEU A 107 19.23 17.01 15.86
C LEU A 107 20.02 16.11 16.81
N ARG A 108 19.70 14.81 16.88
CA ARG A 108 20.33 13.85 17.79
C ARG A 108 21.85 13.80 17.58
N GLY A 109 22.60 13.99 18.66
CA GLY A 109 24.05 13.88 18.66
C GLY A 109 24.77 14.96 17.85
N ASP A 110 24.14 16.10 17.57
CA ASP A 110 24.87 17.25 17.03
C ASP A 110 25.60 17.98 18.15
N GLU A 111 26.93 18.02 18.06
CA GLU A 111 27.81 18.67 19.03
C GLU A 111 27.84 20.19 18.90
N ARG A 112 27.42 20.73 17.74
CA ARG A 112 27.31 22.18 17.51
C ARG A 112 26.16 22.80 18.32
N LEU A 113 25.20 22.00 18.78
CA LEU A 113 24.14 22.48 19.65
C LEU A 113 24.66 22.69 21.07
N SER A 114 24.33 23.84 21.64
CA SER A 114 24.57 24.14 23.05
C SER A 114 24.00 23.04 23.97
N SER A 115 24.61 22.86 25.14
CA SER A 115 24.11 21.91 26.15
C SER A 115 22.68 22.24 26.56
N ASP A 116 22.35 23.53 26.66
CA ASP A 116 21.01 24.05 26.94
C ASP A 116 20.00 23.64 25.86
N ALA A 117 20.29 23.84 24.57
CA ALA A 117 19.41 23.41 23.49
C ALA A 117 19.20 21.89 23.47
N ARG A 118 20.25 21.11 23.72
CA ARG A 118 20.15 19.65 23.82
C ARG A 118 19.26 19.23 25.00
N ALA A 119 19.39 19.89 26.15
CA ALA A 119 18.53 19.67 27.31
C ALA A 119 17.08 20.08 27.02
N GLY A 120 16.85 21.24 26.39
CA GLY A 120 15.53 21.71 25.96
C GLY A 120 14.84 20.71 25.03
N LEU A 121 15.55 20.19 24.03
CA LEU A 121 15.03 19.17 23.11
C LEU A 121 14.61 17.87 23.82
N ALA A 122 15.40 17.45 24.81
CA ALA A 122 15.11 16.28 25.63
C ALA A 122 13.91 16.53 26.56
N ALA A 123 13.79 17.74 27.11
CA ALA A 123 12.74 18.13 28.04
C ALA A 123 11.34 18.26 27.39
N ILE A 124 11.24 18.44 26.06
CA ILE A 124 9.95 18.51 25.36
C ILE A 124 9.15 17.22 25.60
N ARG A 125 8.20 17.26 26.54
CA ARG A 125 7.31 16.11 26.79
C ARG A 125 6.37 15.91 25.61
N VAL A 126 6.69 14.96 24.75
CA VAL A 126 5.71 14.42 23.81
C VAL A 126 4.72 13.65 24.67
N ARG A 127 3.43 14.02 24.65
CA ARG A 127 2.41 13.23 25.35
C ARG A 127 2.50 11.82 24.76
N GLY A 128 3.07 10.89 25.51
CA GLY A 128 3.02 9.48 25.16
C GLY A 128 1.54 9.15 25.06
N MET A 129 1.11 8.62 23.93
CA MET A 129 -0.24 8.05 23.85
C MET A 129 -0.35 7.10 25.04
N SER A 130 -1.31 7.32 25.93
CA SER A 130 -1.60 6.30 26.92
C SER A 130 -1.99 5.04 26.13
N ARG A 131 -1.73 3.85 26.67
CA ARG A 131 -2.19 2.60 26.05
C ARG A 131 -3.70 2.64 25.71
N ARG A 132 -4.48 3.47 26.43
CA ARG A 132 -5.90 3.73 26.18
C ARG A 132 -6.14 4.53 24.91
N ASP A 133 -5.29 5.50 24.57
CA ASP A 133 -5.38 6.30 23.33
C ASP A 133 -4.99 5.49 22.08
N ILE A 134 -4.23 4.40 22.25
CA ILE A 134 -3.85 3.45 21.20
C ILE A 134 -4.90 2.34 21.03
N SER A 135 -5.96 2.31 21.84
CA SER A 135 -7.02 1.32 21.69
C SER A 135 -7.87 1.64 20.46
N LYS A 136 -7.30 1.42 19.27
CA LYS A 136 -8.10 0.90 18.16
C LYS A 136 -8.73 -0.35 18.74
N ARG A 137 -10.04 -0.31 19.00
CA ARG A 137 -10.80 -1.48 19.38
C ARG A 137 -10.47 -2.56 18.35
N GLY A 138 -9.79 -3.61 18.79
CA GLY A 138 -9.57 -4.77 17.94
C GLY A 138 -10.93 -5.34 17.56
N TYR A 139 -11.02 -6.00 16.41
CA TYR A 139 -12.21 -6.75 16.08
C TYR A 139 -12.41 -7.84 17.12
N THR A 140 -13.64 -7.97 17.62
CA THR A 140 -14.08 -9.14 18.37
C THR A 140 -14.00 -10.38 17.49
N ASP A 141 -14.03 -11.57 18.09
CA ASP A 141 -14.03 -12.81 17.31
C ASP A 141 -15.21 -12.86 16.33
N THR A 142 -16.40 -12.39 16.74
CA THR A 142 -17.58 -12.31 15.87
C THR A 142 -17.35 -11.37 14.69
N GLU A 143 -16.91 -10.13 14.92
CA GLU A 143 -16.61 -9.17 13.84
C GLU A 143 -15.52 -9.73 12.91
N TRP A 144 -14.53 -10.41 13.46
CA TRP A 144 -13.47 -11.05 12.68
C TRP A 144 -14.01 -12.19 11.81
N GLN A 145 -14.92 -13.02 12.32
CA GLN A 145 -15.57 -14.06 11.52
C GLN A 145 -16.45 -13.48 10.40
N GLU A 146 -17.18 -12.40 10.66
CA GLU A 146 -17.98 -11.69 9.65
C GLU A 146 -17.09 -11.14 8.53
N ILE A 147 -15.98 -10.48 8.90
CA ILE A 147 -14.98 -9.99 7.95
C ILE A 147 -14.42 -11.13 7.11
N LEU A 148 -13.99 -12.23 7.73
CA LEU A 148 -13.43 -13.37 6.99
C LEU A 148 -14.48 -14.07 6.12
N THR A 149 -15.75 -14.04 6.49
CA THR A 149 -16.83 -14.57 5.67
C THR A 149 -17.01 -13.75 4.40
N ALA A 150 -17.07 -12.42 4.52
CA ALA A 150 -17.12 -11.50 3.37
C ALA A 150 -15.88 -11.63 2.48
N VAL A 151 -14.69 -11.70 3.08
CA VAL A 151 -13.43 -11.91 2.35
C VAL A 151 -13.46 -13.20 1.52
N ARG A 152 -13.87 -14.32 2.12
CA ARG A 152 -13.93 -15.61 1.42
C ARG A 152 -14.99 -15.60 0.32
N HIS A 153 -16.13 -14.96 0.57
CA HIS A 153 -17.18 -14.78 -0.43
C HIS A 153 -16.64 -14.04 -1.66
N ASP A 154 -15.98 -12.89 -1.47
CA ASP A 154 -15.47 -12.08 -2.58
C ASP A 154 -14.37 -12.80 -3.37
N VAL A 155 -13.47 -13.51 -2.69
CA VAL A 155 -12.45 -14.33 -3.36
C VAL A 155 -13.09 -15.44 -4.19
N ARG A 156 -14.12 -16.12 -3.66
CA ARG A 156 -14.87 -17.16 -4.40
C ARG A 156 -15.57 -16.56 -5.62
N ALA A 157 -16.28 -15.45 -5.44
CA ALA A 157 -16.99 -14.77 -6.52
C ALA A 157 -16.03 -14.34 -7.64
N ALA A 158 -14.88 -13.76 -7.30
CA ALA A 158 -13.84 -13.39 -8.26
C ALA A 158 -13.30 -14.60 -9.03
N ARG A 159 -12.98 -15.68 -8.33
CA ARG A 159 -12.51 -16.94 -8.90
C ARG A 159 -13.51 -17.50 -9.91
N ASP A 160 -14.77 -17.61 -9.51
CA ASP A 160 -15.81 -18.23 -10.33
C ASP A 160 -16.12 -17.39 -11.56
N ARG A 161 -16.19 -16.06 -11.39
CA ARG A 161 -16.36 -15.07 -12.46
C ARG A 161 -15.25 -15.18 -13.52
N ILE A 162 -13.98 -15.16 -13.10
CA ILE A 162 -12.84 -15.22 -14.04
C ILE A 162 -12.75 -16.58 -14.72
N ARG A 163 -12.97 -17.68 -13.98
CA ARG A 163 -12.96 -19.02 -14.58
C ARG A 163 -14.11 -19.22 -15.58
N ALA A 164 -15.30 -18.68 -15.30
CA ALA A 164 -16.41 -18.70 -16.25
C ALA A 164 -16.07 -17.91 -17.53
N ALA A 165 -15.49 -16.73 -17.40
CA ALA A 165 -15.06 -15.92 -18.54
C ALA A 165 -13.99 -16.63 -19.39
N ARG A 166 -13.01 -17.29 -18.75
CA ARG A 166 -11.98 -18.07 -19.45
C ARG A 166 -12.57 -19.29 -20.16
N ARG A 167 -13.55 -19.98 -19.56
CA ARG A 167 -14.28 -21.08 -20.24
C ARG A 167 -15.03 -20.58 -21.47
N LEU A 168 -15.73 -19.45 -21.37
CA LEU A 168 -16.42 -18.82 -22.51
C LEU A 168 -15.42 -18.47 -23.62
N LEU A 169 -14.28 -17.86 -23.27
CA LEU A 169 -13.22 -17.53 -24.22
C LEU A 169 -12.64 -18.78 -24.90
N GLY A 170 -12.45 -19.88 -24.16
CA GLY A 170 -12.03 -21.17 -24.71
C GLY A 170 -13.01 -21.70 -25.74
N ARG A 171 -14.30 -21.74 -25.41
CA ARG A 171 -15.39 -22.17 -26.33
C ARG A 171 -15.48 -21.29 -27.57
N TYR A 172 -15.32 -19.97 -27.41
CA TYR A 172 -15.26 -19.02 -28.53
C TYR A 172 -14.12 -19.37 -29.49
N ARG A 173 -12.91 -19.59 -28.97
CA ARG A 173 -11.73 -19.95 -29.76
C ARG A 173 -11.85 -21.31 -30.45
N ALA A 174 -12.57 -22.24 -29.83
CA ALA A 174 -12.87 -23.55 -30.40
C ALA A 174 -13.99 -23.53 -31.45
N GLY A 175 -14.68 -22.40 -31.65
CA GLY A 175 -15.80 -22.29 -32.59
C GLY A 175 -17.08 -22.98 -32.11
N GLU A 176 -17.20 -23.28 -30.81
CA GLU A 176 -18.32 -24.04 -30.22
C GLU A 176 -19.54 -23.17 -29.87
N LEU A 177 -19.45 -21.85 -30.09
CA LEU A 177 -20.51 -20.91 -29.75
C LEU A 177 -21.45 -20.68 -30.96
N PRO A 178 -22.77 -20.69 -30.76
CA PRO A 178 -23.72 -20.49 -31.86
C PRO A 178 -23.54 -19.14 -32.56
N THR A 179 -23.46 -19.15 -33.88
CA THR A 179 -23.35 -17.94 -34.71
C THR A 179 -24.47 -16.95 -34.40
N GLY A 180 -24.11 -15.67 -34.22
CA GLY A 180 -25.06 -14.60 -33.92
C GLY A 180 -25.49 -14.48 -32.45
N SER A 181 -25.05 -15.40 -31.57
CA SER A 181 -25.33 -15.30 -30.13
C SER A 181 -24.60 -14.13 -29.45
N GLU A 182 -25.13 -13.68 -28.31
CA GLU A 182 -24.44 -12.71 -27.45
C GLU A 182 -23.12 -13.27 -26.92
N ASP A 183 -23.04 -14.58 -26.68
CA ASP A 183 -21.83 -15.29 -26.26
C ASP A 183 -20.71 -15.19 -27.30
N VAL A 184 -21.01 -15.26 -28.61
CA VAL A 184 -20.01 -15.02 -29.67
C VAL A 184 -19.51 -13.58 -29.63
N THR A 185 -20.42 -12.61 -29.41
CA THR A 185 -20.05 -11.20 -29.33
C THR A 185 -19.13 -10.96 -28.13
N LEU A 186 -19.50 -11.48 -26.95
CA LEU A 186 -18.72 -11.36 -25.74
C LEU A 186 -17.37 -12.10 -25.87
N GLY A 187 -17.37 -13.31 -26.42
CA GLY A 187 -16.16 -14.09 -26.70
C GLY A 187 -15.15 -13.31 -27.55
N ARG A 188 -15.61 -12.68 -28.64
CA ARG A 188 -14.79 -11.79 -29.49
C ARG A 188 -14.19 -10.62 -28.70
N LEU A 189 -14.97 -9.97 -27.84
CA LEU A 189 -14.50 -8.86 -27.01
C LEU A 189 -13.45 -9.29 -25.99
N LEU A 190 -13.68 -10.42 -25.32
CA LEU A 190 -12.74 -11.00 -24.36
C LEU A 190 -11.43 -11.44 -25.04
N ASP A 191 -11.53 -12.00 -26.25
CA ASP A 191 -10.40 -12.45 -27.05
C ASP A 191 -9.52 -11.27 -27.50
N GLY A 192 -10.14 -10.18 -27.98
CA GLY A 192 -9.43 -8.94 -28.30
C GLY A 192 -8.78 -8.31 -27.06
N PHE A 193 -9.48 -8.32 -25.93
CA PHE A 193 -8.97 -7.78 -24.67
C PHE A 193 -7.80 -8.59 -24.11
N GLU A 194 -7.86 -9.93 -24.13
CA GLU A 194 -6.77 -10.76 -23.60
C GLU A 194 -5.45 -10.55 -24.38
N ARG A 195 -5.54 -10.28 -25.69
CA ARG A 195 -4.34 -10.02 -26.52
C ARG A 195 -3.79 -8.61 -26.37
N THR A 196 -4.64 -7.61 -26.22
CA THR A 196 -4.24 -6.20 -26.37
C THR A 196 -4.39 -5.36 -25.10
N GLY A 197 -5.15 -5.84 -24.12
CA GLY A 197 -5.57 -5.07 -22.95
C GLY A 197 -6.51 -3.90 -23.24
N GLN A 198 -7.00 -3.79 -24.48
CA GLN A 198 -7.93 -2.78 -24.94
C GLN A 198 -9.26 -3.40 -25.35
N LEU A 199 -10.33 -2.63 -25.14
CA LEU A 199 -11.65 -2.93 -25.67
C LEU A 199 -11.99 -1.92 -26.77
N PRO A 200 -12.80 -2.30 -27.77
CA PRO A 200 -13.22 -1.39 -28.83
C PRO A 200 -13.86 -0.11 -28.27
N ARG A 201 -13.45 1.02 -28.81
CA ARG A 201 -13.95 2.36 -28.45
C ARG A 201 -14.33 3.13 -29.71
N LYS A 202 -15.29 4.03 -29.55
CA LYS A 202 -15.61 5.09 -30.52
C LYS A 202 -14.51 6.16 -30.49
N LEU A 203 -14.51 7.04 -31.50
CA LEU A 203 -13.57 8.16 -31.63
C LEU A 203 -13.60 9.11 -30.42
N ASP A 204 -14.77 9.28 -29.80
CA ASP A 204 -14.98 10.04 -28.56
C ASP A 204 -14.52 9.27 -27.29
N THR A 205 -13.78 8.18 -27.45
CA THR A 205 -13.27 7.27 -26.41
C THR A 205 -14.33 6.44 -25.65
N ASN A 206 -15.62 6.60 -25.99
CA ASN A 206 -16.71 5.84 -25.38
C ASN A 206 -16.76 4.39 -25.86
N ALA A 207 -17.43 3.53 -25.09
CA ALA A 207 -17.70 2.15 -25.47
C ALA A 207 -18.49 2.06 -26.79
N THR A 208 -18.10 1.13 -27.67
CA THR A 208 -18.90 0.76 -28.85
C THR A 208 -20.24 0.11 -28.43
N PRO A 209 -21.25 0.06 -29.32
CA PRO A 209 -22.54 -0.58 -29.01
C PRO A 209 -22.41 -2.02 -28.51
N ASP A 210 -21.55 -2.83 -29.13
CA ASP A 210 -21.26 -4.20 -28.69
C ASP A 210 -20.74 -4.24 -27.25
N VAL A 211 -19.77 -3.39 -26.92
CA VAL A 211 -19.22 -3.33 -25.57
C VAL A 211 -20.29 -2.90 -24.57
N ARG A 212 -21.16 -1.94 -24.92
CA ARG A 212 -22.27 -1.51 -24.05
C ARG A 212 -23.28 -2.62 -23.82
N ARG A 213 -23.66 -3.36 -24.87
CA ARG A 213 -24.57 -4.51 -24.79
C ARG A 213 -24.03 -5.59 -23.85
N CYS A 214 -22.72 -5.83 -23.88
CA CYS A 214 -22.05 -6.76 -22.97
C CYS A 214 -21.75 -6.17 -21.56
N GLY A 215 -22.42 -5.09 -21.15
CA GLY A 215 -22.28 -4.50 -19.81
C GLY A 215 -21.23 -3.40 -19.68
N GLY A 216 -20.59 -2.98 -20.77
CA GLY A 216 -19.66 -1.86 -20.81
C GLY A 216 -18.19 -2.21 -20.54
N LEU A 217 -17.32 -1.22 -20.70
CA LEU A 217 -15.85 -1.37 -20.63
C LEU A 217 -15.39 -1.98 -19.30
N VAL A 218 -16.01 -1.56 -18.19
CA VAL A 218 -15.68 -2.01 -16.84
C VAL A 218 -15.98 -3.49 -16.69
N ASN A 219 -17.20 -3.89 -17.05
CA ASN A 219 -17.67 -5.24 -16.80
C ASN A 219 -16.93 -6.24 -17.69
N VAL A 220 -16.81 -5.94 -18.99
CA VAL A 220 -16.11 -6.83 -19.93
C VAL A 220 -14.63 -7.00 -19.57
N ALA A 221 -13.90 -5.91 -19.27
CA ALA A 221 -12.50 -6.03 -18.84
C ALA A 221 -12.39 -6.70 -17.47
N GLY A 222 -13.35 -6.42 -16.58
CA GLY A 222 -13.49 -7.03 -15.27
C GLY A 222 -13.55 -8.54 -15.39
N MET A 223 -14.28 -9.11 -16.35
CA MET A 223 -14.42 -10.56 -16.53
C MET A 223 -13.11 -11.35 -16.54
N LEU A 224 -12.00 -10.78 -17.01
CA LEU A 224 -10.68 -11.43 -17.06
C LEU A 224 -9.64 -10.84 -16.09
N CYS A 225 -10.01 -9.85 -15.27
CA CYS A 225 -9.08 -9.16 -14.38
C CYS A 225 -9.66 -9.03 -12.96
N LEU A 226 -8.78 -9.07 -11.96
CA LEU A 226 -9.18 -8.75 -10.59
C LEU A 226 -9.39 -7.23 -10.43
N SER A 227 -10.42 -6.86 -9.70
CA SER A 227 -10.72 -5.49 -9.29
C SER A 227 -9.90 -5.10 -8.04
N PRO A 228 -9.80 -3.79 -7.70
CA PRO A 228 -9.11 -3.37 -6.47
C PRO A 228 -9.69 -3.99 -5.20
N ASN A 229 -11.01 -4.19 -5.15
CA ASN A 229 -11.70 -4.76 -4.00
C ASN A 229 -11.42 -6.26 -3.87
N GLU A 230 -11.41 -6.99 -5.00
CA GLU A 230 -11.07 -8.42 -5.01
C GLU A 230 -9.61 -8.63 -4.60
N LEU A 231 -8.68 -7.78 -5.08
CA LEU A 231 -7.28 -7.80 -4.63
C LEU A 231 -7.14 -7.51 -3.12
N ALA A 232 -7.94 -6.58 -2.58
CA ALA A 232 -7.96 -6.30 -1.15
C ALA A 232 -8.48 -7.51 -0.35
N ALA A 233 -9.52 -8.20 -0.82
CA ALA A 233 -10.02 -9.42 -0.20
C ALA A 233 -8.95 -10.52 -0.17
N PHE A 234 -8.25 -10.76 -1.29
CA PHE A 234 -7.11 -11.68 -1.33
C PHE A 234 -6.02 -11.32 -0.32
N ALA A 235 -5.67 -10.03 -0.21
CA ALA A 235 -4.66 -9.58 0.75
C ALA A 235 -5.09 -9.84 2.19
N LEU A 236 -6.35 -9.53 2.54
CA LEU A 236 -6.90 -9.79 3.87
C LEU A 236 -6.92 -11.28 4.20
N LEU A 237 -7.28 -12.14 3.23
CA LEU A 237 -7.25 -13.58 3.42
C LEU A 237 -5.82 -14.07 3.70
N LEU A 238 -4.84 -13.65 2.89
CA LEU A 238 -3.44 -14.04 3.10
C LEU A 238 -2.87 -13.51 4.42
N ILE A 239 -3.25 -12.30 4.85
CA ILE A 239 -2.90 -11.78 6.18
C ILE A 239 -3.44 -12.71 7.27
N SER A 240 -4.71 -13.11 7.17
CA SER A 240 -5.33 -13.97 8.17
C SER A 240 -4.69 -15.36 8.26
N LEU A 241 -4.20 -15.89 7.13
CA LEU A 241 -3.59 -17.21 7.06
C LEU A 241 -2.11 -17.24 7.44
N THR A 242 -1.41 -16.10 7.35
CA THR A 242 0.07 -16.06 7.47
C THR A 242 0.55 -15.23 8.67
N GLY A 243 -0.33 -14.43 9.26
CA GLY A 243 0.01 -13.45 10.31
C GLY A 243 0.92 -12.31 9.84
N GLN A 244 1.20 -12.19 8.54
CA GLN A 244 2.08 -11.16 8.02
C GLN A 244 1.38 -9.81 7.94
N ASN A 245 2.15 -8.74 8.10
CA ASN A 245 1.64 -7.38 7.95
C ASN A 245 1.22 -7.11 6.50
N TYR A 246 0.17 -6.30 6.32
CA TYR A 246 -0.33 -5.88 5.01
C TYR A 246 0.75 -5.42 4.04
N GLY A 247 1.67 -4.54 4.47
CA GLY A 247 2.73 -4.04 3.59
C GLY A 247 3.74 -5.11 3.15
N THR A 248 3.79 -6.26 3.82
CA THR A 248 4.59 -7.42 3.39
C THR A 248 3.84 -8.19 2.30
N ILE A 249 2.58 -8.53 2.57
CA ILE A 249 1.69 -9.24 1.63
C ILE A 249 1.53 -8.45 0.34
N ALA A 250 1.18 -7.16 0.43
CA ALA A 250 0.94 -6.29 -0.72
C ALA A 250 2.17 -6.13 -1.63
N ALA A 251 3.38 -6.41 -1.12
CA ALA A 251 4.64 -6.33 -1.85
C ALA A 251 5.12 -7.71 -2.37
N TRP A 252 4.35 -8.78 -2.17
CA TRP A 252 4.77 -10.11 -2.61
C TRP A 252 4.94 -10.21 -4.12
N PRO A 253 6.03 -10.86 -4.58
CA PRO A 253 6.23 -11.15 -5.99
C PRO A 253 5.32 -12.29 -6.46
N ALA A 254 5.09 -12.32 -7.77
CA ALA A 254 4.50 -13.48 -8.44
C ALA A 254 5.50 -14.65 -8.55
N ALA A 255 6.80 -14.34 -8.53
CA ALA A 255 7.87 -15.33 -8.46
C ALA A 255 7.90 -16.01 -7.09
N HIS A 256 8.12 -17.32 -7.10
CA HIS A 256 8.30 -18.13 -5.91
C HIS A 256 9.16 -19.35 -6.25
N PHE A 257 9.85 -19.88 -5.26
CA PHE A 257 10.59 -21.12 -5.39
C PHE A 257 9.77 -22.28 -4.83
N ARG A 258 9.78 -23.42 -5.52
CA ARG A 258 9.18 -24.66 -5.05
C ARG A 258 10.24 -25.76 -4.99
N PRO A 259 10.54 -26.30 -3.79
CA PRO A 259 11.51 -27.38 -3.66
C PRO A 259 11.14 -28.64 -4.46
N ASP A 260 9.84 -28.90 -4.65
CA ASP A 260 9.33 -30.03 -5.42
C ASP A 260 9.27 -29.77 -6.94
N GLY A 261 9.82 -28.64 -7.41
CA GLY A 261 9.78 -28.25 -8.82
C GLY A 261 8.38 -27.94 -9.36
N GLY A 262 7.35 -27.84 -8.51
CA GLY A 262 5.97 -27.63 -8.97
C GLY A 262 5.27 -28.88 -9.48
N LEU A 263 5.82 -30.07 -9.20
CA LEU A 263 5.26 -31.35 -9.66
C LEU A 263 3.91 -31.69 -9.02
N THR A 264 3.57 -31.06 -7.88
CA THR A 264 2.32 -31.32 -7.16
C THR A 264 1.52 -30.05 -6.86
N ASP A 265 0.22 -30.24 -6.63
CA ASP A 265 -0.67 -29.17 -6.17
C ASP A 265 -0.53 -28.86 -4.67
N GLU A 266 0.22 -29.68 -3.94
CA GLU A 266 0.38 -29.65 -2.49
C GLU A 266 1.81 -29.20 -2.12
N GLY A 267 2.19 -29.23 -0.84
CA GLY A 267 3.56 -28.94 -0.41
C GLY A 267 3.83 -27.49 -0.04
N LEU A 268 4.93 -26.94 -0.54
CA LEU A 268 5.54 -25.70 -0.04
C LEU A 268 5.92 -24.76 -1.19
N ALA A 269 5.61 -23.47 -1.05
CA ALA A 269 6.21 -22.40 -1.85
C ALA A 269 6.99 -21.43 -0.96
N LEU A 270 8.18 -21.07 -1.40
CA LEU A 270 9.04 -20.07 -0.78
C LEU A 270 8.89 -18.76 -1.53
N VAL A 271 8.33 -17.75 -0.86
CA VAL A 271 8.12 -16.41 -1.42
C VAL A 271 9.12 -15.45 -0.79
N GLU A 272 9.91 -14.79 -1.63
CA GLU A 272 10.81 -13.74 -1.17
C GLU A 272 10.02 -12.48 -0.79
N ALA A 273 10.35 -11.90 0.34
CA ALA A 273 9.79 -10.64 0.80
C ALA A 273 10.89 -9.73 1.33
N CYS A 274 10.74 -8.43 1.07
CA CYS A 274 11.66 -7.41 1.56
C CYS A 274 11.00 -6.54 2.64
N LYS A 275 11.71 -6.31 3.74
CA LYS A 275 11.37 -5.38 4.83
C LYS A 275 12.54 -4.42 5.04
N PRO A 276 12.69 -3.37 4.19
CA PRO A 276 13.86 -2.47 4.18
C PRO A 276 14.16 -1.83 5.54
N ARG A 277 13.11 -1.58 6.34
CA ARG A 277 13.23 -1.01 7.69
C ARG A 277 13.99 -1.87 8.71
N ARG A 278 14.36 -3.11 8.39
CA ARG A 278 15.13 -4.01 9.27
C ARG A 278 16.65 -3.83 9.14
N GLY A 279 17.10 -3.01 8.19
CA GLY A 279 18.52 -2.83 7.88
C GLY A 279 19.03 -3.83 6.84
N PRO A 280 20.19 -3.55 6.22
CA PRO A 280 20.67 -4.26 5.04
C PRO A 280 20.85 -5.77 5.27
N ASP A 281 21.28 -6.19 6.46
CA ASP A 281 21.55 -7.60 6.75
C ASP A 281 20.27 -8.43 7.02
N ARG A 282 19.10 -7.78 7.19
CA ARG A 282 17.86 -8.43 7.65
C ARG A 282 16.62 -7.98 6.87
N GLU A 283 16.81 -7.27 5.76
CA GLU A 283 15.71 -6.79 4.95
C GLU A 283 15.09 -7.90 4.11
N HIS A 284 15.90 -8.82 3.59
CA HIS A 284 15.43 -9.98 2.83
C HIS A 284 14.96 -11.08 3.77
N MET A 285 13.82 -11.67 3.45
CA MET A 285 13.30 -12.84 4.14
C MET A 285 12.55 -13.75 3.17
N VAL A 286 12.54 -15.03 3.48
CA VAL A 286 11.75 -16.03 2.78
C VAL A 286 10.55 -16.39 3.65
N ILE A 287 9.36 -16.39 3.05
CA ILE A 287 8.13 -16.81 3.70
C ILE A 287 7.70 -18.15 3.08
N ALA A 288 7.62 -19.16 3.92
CA ALA A 288 7.10 -20.49 3.58
C ALA A 288 5.57 -20.46 3.55
N LEU A 289 4.98 -20.81 2.40
CA LEU A 289 3.55 -21.00 2.22
C LEU A 289 3.27 -22.50 2.07
N GLU A 290 2.68 -23.08 3.10
CA GLU A 290 2.43 -24.52 3.20
C GLU A 290 0.95 -24.85 2.97
N ASP A 291 0.68 -26.03 2.42
CA ASP A 291 -0.66 -26.61 2.39
C ASP A 291 -0.93 -27.38 3.70
N LEU A 292 -1.23 -26.65 4.77
CA LEU A 292 -1.29 -27.16 6.16
C LEU A 292 -2.43 -28.17 6.45
N ILE A 293 -3.21 -28.63 5.48
CA ILE A 293 -4.41 -29.45 5.74
C ILE A 293 -4.45 -30.72 4.88
N ALA A 294 -4.18 -31.85 5.54
CA ALA A 294 -4.52 -33.18 5.07
C ALA A 294 -5.94 -33.55 5.56
N GLY A 295 -6.90 -33.68 4.62
CA GLY A 295 -8.29 -34.12 4.91
C GLY A 295 -9.38 -33.04 4.76
N GLY A 296 -10.58 -33.44 4.34
CA GLY A 296 -11.76 -32.57 4.14
C GLY A 296 -12.04 -32.14 2.69
N ASP A 297 -13.25 -31.61 2.46
CA ASP A 297 -13.77 -31.17 1.14
C ASP A 297 -12.85 -30.13 0.46
N ARG A 298 -12.52 -30.41 -0.82
CA ARG A 298 -11.64 -29.57 -1.65
C ARG A 298 -12.17 -28.14 -1.80
N GLU A 299 -13.50 -27.96 -1.83
CA GLU A 299 -14.11 -26.64 -2.02
C GLU A 299 -13.96 -25.73 -0.78
N HIS A 300 -13.79 -26.31 0.40
CA HIS A 300 -13.55 -25.56 1.64
C HIS A 300 -12.05 -25.38 1.94
N ARG A 301 -11.21 -26.31 1.48
CA ARG A 301 -9.76 -26.35 1.76
C ARG A 301 -9.00 -25.14 1.21
N TRP A 302 -9.37 -24.63 0.03
CA TRP A 302 -8.62 -23.52 -0.59
C TRP A 302 -8.55 -22.28 0.31
N SER A 303 -9.60 -22.02 1.09
CA SER A 303 -9.70 -20.82 1.94
C SER A 303 -8.91 -20.90 3.25
N ARG A 304 -8.31 -22.05 3.53
CA ARG A 304 -7.54 -22.32 4.77
C ARG A 304 -6.06 -22.57 4.51
N SER A 305 -5.64 -22.59 3.25
CA SER A 305 -4.27 -22.88 2.82
C SER A 305 -3.65 -21.64 2.18
N PRO A 306 -2.63 -21.03 2.79
CA PRO A 306 -1.99 -19.84 2.22
C PRO A 306 -1.37 -20.14 0.85
N LEU A 307 -0.85 -21.36 0.63
CA LEU A 307 -0.33 -21.79 -0.66
C LEU A 307 -1.41 -21.80 -1.74
N ARG A 308 -2.59 -22.36 -1.45
CA ARG A 308 -3.70 -22.43 -2.40
C ARG A 308 -4.25 -21.05 -2.74
N VAL A 309 -4.38 -20.16 -1.75
CA VAL A 309 -4.80 -18.77 -1.98
C VAL A 309 -3.77 -18.03 -2.83
N TYR A 310 -2.48 -18.19 -2.54
CA TYR A 310 -1.39 -17.58 -3.32
C TYR A 310 -1.41 -18.06 -4.77
N ARG A 311 -1.49 -19.37 -5.01
CA ARG A 311 -1.57 -19.95 -6.37
C ARG A 311 -2.84 -19.54 -7.11
N MET A 312 -3.97 -19.43 -6.41
CA MET A 312 -5.20 -18.92 -7.01
C MET A 312 -5.03 -17.47 -7.45
N LEU A 313 -4.44 -16.61 -6.60
CA LEU A 313 -4.17 -15.22 -6.96
C LEU A 313 -3.17 -15.11 -8.13
N LEU A 314 -2.16 -15.99 -8.16
CA LEU A 314 -1.29 -16.14 -9.32
C LEU A 314 -2.14 -16.44 -10.56
N ASP A 315 -2.88 -17.55 -10.60
CA ASP A 315 -3.70 -17.93 -11.74
C ASP A 315 -4.66 -16.80 -12.19
N LEU A 316 -5.43 -16.23 -11.27
CA LEU A 316 -6.44 -15.22 -11.61
C LEU A 316 -5.85 -13.87 -12.04
N GLY A 317 -4.67 -13.49 -11.52
CA GLY A 317 -4.00 -12.24 -11.87
C GLY A 317 -3.18 -12.29 -13.17
N ASP A 318 -3.07 -13.46 -13.79
CA ASP A 318 -2.17 -13.73 -14.92
C ASP A 318 -2.39 -12.80 -16.14
N THR A 319 -3.64 -12.63 -16.57
CA THR A 319 -3.98 -11.71 -17.68
C THR A 319 -3.51 -10.28 -17.41
N ALA A 320 -3.76 -9.77 -16.19
CA ALA A 320 -3.37 -8.42 -15.83
C ALA A 320 -1.84 -8.28 -15.71
N ARG A 321 -1.14 -9.30 -15.18
CA ARG A 321 0.33 -9.31 -15.10
C ARG A 321 0.97 -9.28 -16.48
N ARG A 322 0.53 -10.14 -17.41
CA ARG A 322 1.06 -10.15 -18.79
C ARG A 322 0.87 -8.79 -19.47
N LEU A 323 -0.35 -8.25 -19.42
CA LEU A 323 -0.69 -7.01 -20.14
C LEU A 323 -0.10 -5.75 -19.50
N SER A 324 0.33 -5.81 -18.24
CA SER A 324 1.00 -4.71 -17.54
C SER A 324 2.52 -4.90 -17.40
N ASN A 325 3.06 -6.05 -17.84
CA ASN A 325 4.43 -6.48 -17.60
C ASN A 325 4.87 -6.40 -16.13
N SER A 326 3.95 -6.70 -15.21
CA SER A 326 4.21 -6.61 -13.76
C SER A 326 4.64 -7.95 -13.17
N GLN A 327 5.66 -7.91 -12.31
CA GLN A 327 6.16 -9.06 -11.55
C GLN A 327 5.52 -9.19 -10.16
N GLY A 328 4.62 -8.28 -9.78
CA GLY A 328 3.93 -8.31 -8.50
C GLY A 328 2.81 -9.35 -8.46
N LEU A 329 2.53 -9.91 -7.28
CA LEU A 329 1.40 -10.83 -7.09
C LEU A 329 0.05 -10.10 -7.21
N PHE A 330 -0.05 -8.91 -6.61
CA PHE A 330 -1.28 -8.12 -6.52
C PHE A 330 -1.47 -7.21 -7.72
N VAL A 331 -1.84 -7.81 -8.84
CA VAL A 331 -2.05 -7.10 -10.11
C VAL A 331 -3.47 -7.29 -10.61
N GLY A 332 -4.08 -6.19 -11.05
CA GLY A 332 -5.46 -6.16 -11.51
C GLY A 332 -5.75 -4.95 -12.37
N ARG A 333 -7.02 -4.59 -12.49
CA ARG A 333 -7.44 -3.48 -13.34
C ARG A 333 -8.47 -2.60 -12.64
N ILE A 334 -8.32 -1.28 -12.83
CA ILE A 334 -9.27 -0.28 -12.37
C ILE A 334 -10.36 -0.12 -13.45
N ALA A 335 -11.61 -0.08 -12.99
CA ALA A 335 -12.79 0.14 -13.81
C ALA A 335 -12.71 1.43 -14.66
N LYS A 336 -12.26 2.55 -14.07
CA LYS A 336 -12.35 3.87 -14.69
C LYS A 336 -10.97 4.55 -14.72
N LYS A 337 -10.54 4.99 -15.91
CA LYS A 337 -9.47 6.00 -16.04
C LYS A 337 -10.00 7.31 -15.45
N THR A 338 -9.30 7.89 -14.49
CA THR A 338 -9.53 9.29 -14.09
C THR A 338 -8.39 10.14 -14.62
N ALA A 339 -8.53 11.47 -14.60
CA ALA A 339 -7.46 12.40 -15.00
C ALA A 339 -6.14 12.17 -14.22
N HIS A 340 -6.20 11.49 -13.06
CA HIS A 340 -5.06 11.21 -12.19
C HIS A 340 -4.54 9.76 -12.27
N THR A 341 -5.16 8.87 -13.05
CA THR A 341 -4.67 7.49 -13.31
C THR A 341 -4.51 7.25 -14.82
N PRO A 342 -3.34 7.56 -15.41
CA PRO A 342 -3.10 7.38 -16.84
C PRO A 342 -3.10 5.89 -17.24
N ASN A 343 -2.76 5.01 -16.29
CA ASN A 343 -2.68 3.57 -16.48
C ASN A 343 -3.89 2.86 -15.83
N PRO A 344 -4.68 2.05 -16.56
CA PRO A 344 -5.80 1.29 -15.99
C PRO A 344 -5.35 0.10 -15.13
N TRP A 345 -4.06 -0.26 -15.16
CA TRP A 345 -3.52 -1.39 -14.42
C TRP A 345 -3.21 -1.02 -12.97
N ILE A 346 -3.55 -1.93 -12.06
CA ILE A 346 -3.17 -1.87 -10.65
C ILE A 346 -1.90 -2.71 -10.52
N THR A 347 -0.77 -2.08 -10.26
CA THR A 347 0.52 -2.77 -10.01
C THR A 347 1.00 -2.59 -8.57
N THR A 348 0.25 -1.85 -7.76
CA THR A 348 0.55 -1.64 -6.34
C THR A 348 -0.75 -1.62 -5.55
N LEU A 349 -0.83 -2.48 -4.54
CA LEU A 349 -1.95 -2.51 -3.61
C LEU A 349 -1.71 -1.52 -2.46
N THR A 350 -2.60 -0.54 -2.30
CA THR A 350 -2.51 0.47 -1.25
C THR A 350 -3.57 0.25 -0.17
N SER A 351 -3.34 0.79 1.03
CA SER A 351 -4.30 0.71 2.15
C SER A 351 -5.66 1.31 1.82
N GLN A 352 -5.74 2.22 0.85
CA GLN A 352 -7.00 2.79 0.38
C GLN A 352 -7.91 1.72 -0.24
N HIS A 353 -7.36 0.71 -0.92
CA HIS A 353 -8.16 -0.40 -1.46
C HIS A 353 -8.82 -1.20 -0.34
N VAL A 354 -8.09 -1.46 0.76
CA VAL A 354 -8.65 -2.14 1.94
C VAL A 354 -9.72 -1.29 2.62
N GLN A 355 -9.51 0.02 2.74
CA GLN A 355 -10.52 0.94 3.29
C GLN A 355 -11.79 0.97 2.43
N ARG A 356 -11.65 1.02 1.10
CA ARG A 356 -12.78 0.99 0.16
C ARG A 356 -13.53 -0.34 0.21
N TRP A 357 -12.81 -1.46 0.27
CA TRP A 357 -13.41 -2.79 0.43
C TRP A 357 -14.21 -2.87 1.73
N ALA A 358 -13.62 -2.47 2.85
CA ALA A 358 -14.28 -2.49 4.16
C ALA A 358 -15.53 -1.61 4.18
N ALA A 359 -15.45 -0.38 3.66
CA ALA A 359 -16.60 0.51 3.54
C ALA A 359 -17.72 -0.08 2.66
N GLY A 360 -17.37 -0.77 1.57
CA GLY A 360 -18.33 -1.42 0.68
C GLY A 360 -19.10 -2.59 1.34
N HIS A 361 -18.52 -3.19 2.38
CA HIS A 361 -19.13 -4.25 3.19
C HIS A 361 -19.69 -3.74 4.54
N GLY A 362 -19.71 -2.43 4.76
CA GLY A 362 -20.20 -1.85 6.02
C GLY A 362 -19.28 -2.04 7.23
N PHE A 363 -18.04 -2.52 7.03
CA PHE A 363 -17.08 -2.67 8.12
C PHE A 363 -16.45 -1.33 8.53
N PRO A 364 -16.20 -1.10 9.82
CA PRO A 364 -15.63 0.15 10.30
C PRO A 364 -14.21 0.33 9.75
N THR A 365 -13.96 1.48 9.12
CA THR A 365 -12.62 1.87 8.68
C THR A 365 -11.96 2.73 9.76
N ALA A 366 -10.61 2.74 9.79
CA ALA A 366 -9.86 3.54 10.76
C ALA A 366 -10.17 5.05 10.73
N THR A 367 -10.83 5.53 9.68
CA THR A 367 -11.30 6.92 9.52
C THR A 367 -12.65 7.16 10.19
N ALA A 368 -13.48 6.12 10.34
CA ALA A 368 -14.81 6.19 10.96
C ALA A 368 -14.77 5.99 12.49
N ALA A 369 -13.64 5.56 13.05
CA ALA A 369 -13.44 5.39 14.49
C ALA A 369 -13.07 6.72 15.20
N GLY A 370 -13.81 7.79 14.91
CA GLY A 370 -13.87 9.00 15.73
C GLY A 370 -15.00 8.88 16.77
N PRO A 371 -14.89 9.53 17.94
CA PRO A 371 -15.82 9.31 19.04
C PRO A 371 -17.20 9.87 18.69
N GLY A 372 -18.22 9.00 18.61
CA GLY A 372 -19.63 9.42 18.52
C GLY A 372 -20.49 8.80 17.42
N GLY A 373 -20.01 7.82 16.66
CA GLY A 373 -20.82 7.16 15.62
C GLY A 373 -21.61 5.96 16.14
N SER A 374 -22.58 6.17 17.02
CA SER A 374 -23.64 5.18 17.22
C SER A 374 -24.60 5.22 16.02
N ARG A 375 -24.73 4.11 15.31
CA ARG A 375 -26.00 3.65 14.71
C ARG A 375 -25.82 2.25 14.14
N TRP A 376 -26.08 1.29 14.99
CA TRP A 376 -26.72 0.05 14.56
C TRP A 376 -28.22 0.34 14.42
N SER A 377 -28.78 0.06 13.26
CA SER A 377 -30.21 -0.21 13.12
C SER A 377 -30.41 -1.14 11.93
N ARG A 378 -30.91 -2.32 12.28
CA ARG A 378 -31.48 -3.45 11.52
C ARG A 378 -31.62 -3.33 10.02
#